data_AF-A0A2W4N8J0-F1
#
_entry.id   AF-A0A2W4N8J0-F1
#
_cell.length_a   1.000
_cell.length_b   1.000
_cell.length_c   1.000
_cell.angle_alpha   90.00
_cell.angle_beta   90.00
_cell.angle_gamma   90.00
#
_symmetry.space_group_name_H-M   'P 1'
#
loop_
_entity.id
_entity.type
_entity.pdbx_description
1 polymer ?
#
loop_
_entity_poly.entity_id
_entity_poly.type
_entity_poly.pdbx_seq_one_letter_code
_entity_poly.pdbx_strand_id
1 'polypeptide(L)'
;MVGQHAMAFVRDYLREQGYFTAKEVKGLEAGAPVRVAGLVIRPHRPPTRSGRVVVFFSLEDETGLIDVTVFEDVYLRYGHLIFQEPRPPLAVFGRVERRGRGVSVTAYRIRELIIPASARPGGAVSGERAATR
;
A
#
# COMPACT_ATOMS: atom_id res chain seq x y z
N MET A 1 20.99 -13.18 8.66
CA MET A 1 20.58 -11.78 8.90
C MET A 1 19.58 -11.44 7.82
N VAL A 2 18.28 -11.46 8.13
CA VAL A 2 17.25 -11.10 7.15
C VAL A 2 17.38 -9.60 6.93
N GLY A 3 17.59 -9.17 5.68
CA GLY A 3 17.70 -7.76 5.33
C GLY A 3 16.44 -7.01 5.78
N GLN A 4 16.61 -5.75 6.20
CA GLN A 4 15.50 -4.90 6.59
C GLN A 4 14.49 -4.80 5.44
N HIS A 5 13.20 -4.96 5.74
CA HIS A 5 12.12 -4.94 4.75
C HIS A 5 12.13 -3.61 3.96
N ALA A 6 11.90 -3.65 2.64
CA ALA A 6 12.03 -2.47 1.77
C ALA A 6 11.17 -1.27 2.25
N MET A 7 9.96 -1.56 2.73
CA MET A 7 9.03 -0.54 3.24
C MET A 7 9.54 0.14 4.52
N ALA A 8 10.39 -0.51 5.31
CA ALA A 8 10.94 0.08 6.53
C ALA A 8 11.86 1.27 6.23
N PHE A 9 12.57 1.27 5.10
CA PHE A 9 13.46 2.37 4.72
C PHE A 9 12.72 3.67 4.40
N VAL A 10 11.42 3.58 4.10
CA VAL A 10 10.59 4.73 3.70
C VAL A 10 9.48 5.00 4.73
N ARG A 11 9.52 4.33 5.88
CA ARG A 11 8.43 4.36 6.87
C ARG A 11 8.17 5.77 7.39
N ASP A 12 9.21 6.54 7.69
CA ASP A 12 9.01 7.89 8.24
C ASP A 12 8.29 8.79 7.24
N TYR A 13 8.69 8.76 5.96
CA TYR A 13 7.97 9.45 4.89
C TYR A 13 6.52 8.97 4.78
N LEU A 14 6.27 7.66 4.79
CA LEU A 14 4.91 7.13 4.72
C LEU A 14 4.04 7.58 5.89
N ARG A 15 4.59 7.59 7.11
CA ARG A 15 3.90 8.07 8.31
C ARG A 15 3.54 9.56 8.19
N GLU A 16 4.48 10.39 7.76
CA GLU A 16 4.25 11.83 7.53
C GLU A 16 3.16 12.08 6.48
N GLN A 17 3.07 11.21 5.46
CA GLN A 17 2.01 11.26 4.44
C GLN A 17 0.68 10.64 4.90
N GLY A 18 0.59 10.15 6.13
CA GLY A 18 -0.63 9.57 6.72
C GLY A 18 -0.94 8.15 6.27
N TYR A 19 0.07 7.37 5.86
CA TYR A 19 -0.09 5.94 5.59
C TYR A 19 0.03 5.13 6.87
N PHE A 20 -0.94 4.25 7.09
CA PHE A 20 -0.97 3.30 8.19
C PHE A 20 -0.14 2.06 7.86
N THR A 21 0.48 1.48 8.88
CA THR A 21 1.13 0.17 8.84
C THR A 21 0.09 -0.96 8.86
N ALA A 22 0.48 -2.16 8.42
CA ALA A 22 -0.35 -3.36 8.57
C ALA A 22 -0.78 -3.64 10.01
N LYS A 23 0.09 -3.35 10.98
CA LYS A 23 -0.22 -3.48 12.40
C LYS A 23 -1.24 -2.44 12.88
N GLU A 24 -1.13 -1.18 12.47
CA GLU A 24 -2.03 -0.12 12.91
C GLU A 24 -3.45 -0.31 12.34
N VAL A 25 -3.58 -0.77 11.09
CA VAL A 25 -4.88 -1.03 10.46
C VAL A 25 -5.73 -2.01 11.29
N LYS A 26 -5.09 -2.99 11.96
CA LYS A 26 -5.79 -3.97 12.82
C LYS A 26 -6.52 -3.33 14.00
N GLY A 27 -6.12 -2.12 14.41
CA GLY A 27 -6.75 -1.37 15.50
C GLY A 27 -7.84 -0.38 15.06
N LEU A 28 -8.06 -0.19 13.75
CA LEU A 28 -9.00 0.81 13.25
C LEU A 28 -10.44 0.28 13.19
N GLU A 29 -11.41 1.15 13.43
CA GLU A 29 -12.84 0.80 13.36
C GLU A 29 -13.32 0.49 11.94
N ALA A 30 -14.40 -0.29 11.82
CA ALA A 30 -15.03 -0.56 10.53
C ALA A 30 -15.51 0.75 9.87
N GLY A 31 -15.34 0.87 8.56
CA GLY A 31 -15.68 2.06 7.78
C GLY A 31 -14.66 3.20 7.87
N ALA A 32 -13.67 3.12 8.76
CA ALA A 32 -12.65 4.16 8.91
C ALA A 32 -11.89 4.38 7.58
N PRO A 33 -11.71 5.63 7.13
CA PRO A 33 -10.91 5.92 5.95
C PRO A 33 -9.44 5.61 6.26
N VAL A 34 -8.77 4.96 5.32
CA VAL A 34 -7.38 4.52 5.50
C VAL A 34 -6.57 4.70 4.22
N ARG A 35 -5.29 5.01 4.40
CA ARG A 35 -4.27 5.00 3.35
C ARG A 35 -3.25 3.96 3.77
N VAL A 36 -2.96 3.00 2.91
CA VAL A 36 -1.95 1.96 3.14
C VAL A 36 -1.04 1.86 1.93
N ALA A 37 0.19 1.42 2.15
CA ALA A 37 1.16 1.25 1.07
C ALA A 37 2.02 0.01 1.32
N GLY A 38 2.39 -0.69 0.26
CA GLY A 38 3.17 -1.92 0.39
C GLY A 38 3.47 -2.63 -0.92
N LEU A 39 4.18 -3.75 -0.81
CA LEU A 39 4.44 -4.66 -1.92
C LEU A 39 3.19 -5.52 -2.17
N VAL A 40 2.82 -5.72 -3.42
CA VAL A 40 1.60 -6.47 -3.76
C VAL A 40 1.89 -7.96 -3.81
N ILE A 41 1.19 -8.71 -2.95
CA ILE A 41 1.32 -10.15 -2.78
C ILE A 41 0.09 -10.86 -3.33
N ARG A 42 0.32 -11.89 -4.14
CA ARG A 42 -0.68 -12.86 -4.64
C ARG A 42 -2.00 -12.25 -5.14
N PRO A 43 -1.97 -11.31 -6.10
CA PRO A 43 -3.20 -10.79 -6.68
C PRO A 43 -3.92 -11.87 -7.49
N HIS A 44 -5.23 -11.98 -7.30
CA HIS A 44 -6.05 -12.96 -8.01
C HIS A 44 -7.48 -12.46 -8.22
N ARG A 45 -8.13 -13.02 -9.25
CA ARG A 45 -9.47 -12.65 -9.71
C ARG A 45 -10.34 -13.91 -9.70
N PRO A 46 -10.95 -14.26 -8.56
CA PRO A 46 -11.79 -15.45 -8.51
C PRO A 46 -13.05 -15.25 -9.37
N PRO A 47 -13.61 -16.33 -9.95
CA PRO A 47 -14.90 -16.26 -10.62
C PRO A 47 -16.00 -15.94 -9.60
N THR A 48 -16.92 -15.06 -9.98
CA THR A 48 -18.07 -14.69 -9.14
C THR A 48 -19.36 -15.19 -9.79
N ARG A 49 -20.37 -15.54 -8.98
CA ARG A 49 -21.68 -15.96 -9.50
C ARG A 49 -22.40 -14.85 -10.27
N SER A 50 -22.14 -13.60 -9.94
CA SER A 50 -22.73 -12.44 -10.61
C SER A 50 -22.04 -12.07 -11.92
N GLY A 51 -20.89 -12.68 -12.24
CA GLY A 51 -20.03 -12.27 -13.34
C GLY A 51 -19.25 -10.97 -13.10
N ARG A 52 -19.56 -10.22 -12.03
CA ARG A 52 -18.86 -8.97 -11.71
C ARG A 52 -17.46 -9.25 -11.19
N VAL A 53 -16.49 -8.47 -11.66
CA VAL A 53 -15.09 -8.66 -11.25
C VAL A 53 -14.89 -8.26 -9.79
N VAL A 54 -14.19 -9.11 -9.04
CA VAL A 54 -13.59 -8.78 -7.75
C VAL A 54 -12.13 -9.21 -7.78
N VAL A 55 -11.26 -8.40 -7.19
CA VAL A 55 -9.84 -8.69 -7.05
C VAL A 55 -9.46 -8.71 -5.58
N PHE A 56 -8.68 -9.70 -5.21
CA PHE A 56 -8.09 -9.84 -3.89
C PHE A 56 -6.57 -9.87 -4.01
N PHE A 57 -5.89 -9.15 -3.14
CA PHE A 57 -4.45 -9.20 -2.96
C PHE A 57 -4.09 -8.75 -1.55
N SER A 58 -2.84 -8.94 -1.13
CA SER A 58 -2.35 -8.34 0.11
C SER A 58 -1.28 -7.30 -0.19
N LEU A 59 -1.24 -6.23 0.62
CA LEU A 59 -0.08 -5.36 0.70
C LEU A 59 0.81 -5.82 1.84
N GLU A 60 2.10 -5.98 1.57
CA GLU A 60 3.12 -6.28 2.56
C GLU A 60 3.91 -5.04 2.94
N ASP A 61 4.01 -4.81 4.25
CA ASP A 61 4.96 -3.88 4.85
C ASP A 61 5.78 -4.58 5.95
N GLU A 62 6.69 -3.84 6.59
CA GLU A 62 7.58 -4.38 7.62
C GLU A 62 6.87 -4.87 8.90
N THR A 63 5.57 -4.62 9.02
CA THR A 63 4.73 -5.01 10.16
C THR A 63 3.76 -6.14 9.83
N GLY A 64 3.67 -6.55 8.56
CA GLY A 64 2.89 -7.71 8.11
C GLY A 64 2.07 -7.45 6.84
N LEU A 65 0.96 -8.18 6.73
CA LEU A 65 0.07 -8.15 5.56
C LEU A 65 -1.24 -7.39 5.86
N ILE A 66 -1.72 -6.64 4.87
CA ILE A 66 -3.06 -6.04 4.80
C ILE A 66 -3.78 -6.64 3.61
N ASP A 67 -4.89 -7.34 3.84
CA ASP A 67 -5.72 -7.82 2.75
C ASP A 67 -6.51 -6.67 2.13
N VAL A 68 -6.52 -6.62 0.80
CA VAL A 68 -7.18 -5.58 0.00
C VAL A 68 -8.20 -6.24 -0.91
N THR A 69 -9.42 -5.67 -0.93
CA THR A 69 -10.49 -6.03 -1.86
C THR A 69 -10.71 -4.86 -2.83
N VAL A 70 -10.82 -5.19 -4.12
CA VAL A 70 -11.07 -4.23 -5.19
C VAL A 70 -12.29 -4.71 -5.98
N PHE A 71 -13.32 -3.88 -6.02
CA PHE A 71 -14.51 -4.15 -6.82
C PHE A 71 -14.35 -3.65 -8.25
N GLU A 72 -15.21 -4.16 -9.13
CA GLU A 72 -15.20 -3.97 -10.57
C GLU A 72 -14.94 -2.53 -11.03
N ASP A 73 -15.61 -1.53 -10.46
CA ASP A 73 -15.46 -0.13 -10.87
C ASP A 73 -14.05 0.42 -10.58
N VAL A 74 -13.42 -0.04 -9.50
CA VAL A 74 -12.05 0.32 -9.13
C VAL A 74 -11.06 -0.51 -9.94
N TYR A 75 -11.37 -1.79 -10.20
CA TYR A 75 -10.56 -2.66 -11.04
C TYR A 75 -10.49 -2.17 -12.49
N LEU A 76 -11.60 -1.76 -13.09
CA LEU A 76 -11.61 -1.23 -14.46
C LEU A 76 -10.71 0.01 -14.60
N ARG A 77 -10.57 0.80 -13.54
CA ARG A 77 -9.72 2.01 -13.51
C ARG A 77 -8.25 1.70 -13.22
N TYR A 78 -7.96 0.79 -12.28
CA TYR A 78 -6.62 0.61 -11.71
C TYR A 78 -6.06 -0.80 -11.81
N GLY A 79 -6.78 -1.73 -12.43
CA GLY A 79 -6.39 -3.14 -12.49
C GLY A 79 -5.04 -3.38 -13.17
N HIS A 80 -4.65 -2.52 -14.11
CA HIS A 80 -3.33 -2.55 -14.74
C HIS A 80 -2.19 -2.43 -13.71
N LEU A 81 -2.33 -1.57 -12.69
CA LEU A 81 -1.32 -1.41 -11.64
C LEU A 81 -1.16 -2.67 -10.76
N ILE A 82 -2.24 -3.45 -10.60
CA ILE A 82 -2.26 -4.65 -9.77
C ILE A 82 -1.58 -5.83 -10.49
N PHE A 83 -1.76 -5.93 -11.81
CA PHE A 83 -1.35 -7.10 -12.59
C PHE A 83 -0.17 -6.87 -13.53
N GLN A 84 0.34 -5.65 -13.69
CA GLN A 84 1.52 -5.37 -14.52
C GLN A 84 2.80 -6.03 -13.98
N GLU A 85 3.74 -6.29 -14.89
CA GLU A 85 5.07 -6.80 -14.58
C GLU A 85 6.17 -5.91 -15.21
N PRO A 86 7.23 -5.51 -14.47
CA PRO A 86 7.42 -5.74 -13.04
C PRO A 86 6.39 -4.98 -12.19
N ARG A 87 5.97 -5.57 -11.08
CA ARG A 87 4.91 -5.00 -10.23
C ARG A 87 5.49 -3.96 -9.27
N PRO A 88 5.02 -2.71 -9.30
CA PRO A 88 5.50 -1.68 -8.38
C PRO A 88 4.85 -1.84 -7.00
N PRO A 89 5.45 -1.23 -5.95
CA PRO A 89 4.73 -1.01 -4.70
C PRO A 89 3.52 -0.10 -4.95
N LEU A 90 2.42 -0.36 -4.26
CA LEU A 90 1.17 0.38 -4.45
C LEU A 90 0.81 1.19 -3.21
N ALA A 91 0.17 2.33 -3.46
CA ALA A 91 -0.57 3.10 -2.47
C ALA A 91 -2.07 2.87 -2.68
N VAL A 92 -2.74 2.37 -1.65
CA VAL A 92 -4.18 2.07 -1.66
C VAL A 92 -4.89 3.00 -0.70
N PHE A 93 -5.95 3.62 -1.20
CA PHE A 93 -6.88 4.45 -0.45
C PHE A 93 -8.19 3.68 -0.35
N GLY A 94 -8.68 3.51 0.86
CA GLY A 94 -9.81 2.63 1.10
C GLY A 94 -10.52 2.92 2.40
N ARG A 95 -11.40 1.98 2.75
CA ARG A 95 -12.05 1.91 4.05
C ARG A 95 -11.77 0.57 4.70
N VAL A 96 -11.63 0.58 6.01
CA VAL A 96 -11.45 -0.62 6.81
C VAL A 96 -12.74 -1.43 6.77
N GLU A 97 -12.63 -2.70 6.43
CA GLU A 97 -13.70 -3.68 6.52
C GLU A 97 -13.39 -4.67 7.65
N ARG A 98 -14.39 -4.98 8.46
CA ARG A 98 -14.29 -5.97 9.52
C ARG A 98 -15.30 -7.09 9.30
N ARG A 99 -14.82 -8.33 9.31
CA ARG A 99 -15.66 -9.53 9.22
C ARG A 99 -15.23 -10.52 10.29
N GLY A 100 -16.00 -10.60 11.37
CA GLY A 100 -15.60 -11.36 12.56
C GLY A 100 -14.25 -10.83 13.09
N ARG A 101 -13.22 -11.69 13.10
CA ARG A 101 -11.86 -11.32 13.52
C ARG A 101 -10.98 -10.80 12.37
N GLY A 102 -11.45 -10.89 11.12
CA GLY A 102 -10.69 -10.45 9.95
C GLY A 102 -10.78 -8.93 9.75
N VAL A 103 -9.66 -8.32 9.39
CA VAL A 103 -9.55 -6.90 9.02
C VAL A 103 -8.99 -6.82 7.61
N SER A 104 -9.67 -6.10 6.72
CA SER A 104 -9.22 -5.84 5.35
C SER A 104 -9.48 -4.39 4.96
N VAL A 105 -9.01 -4.00 3.78
CA VAL A 105 -9.26 -2.69 3.19
C VAL A 105 -10.04 -2.87 1.89
N THR A 106 -11.20 -2.24 1.78
CA THR A 106 -11.88 -2.08 0.49
C THR A 106 -11.34 -0.84 -0.19
N ALA A 107 -10.66 -1.01 -1.32
CA ALA A 107 -10.04 0.08 -2.06
C ALA A 107 -11.09 0.87 -2.85
N TYR A 108 -10.97 2.20 -2.86
CA TYR A 108 -11.68 3.08 -3.79
C TYR A 108 -10.74 3.82 -4.75
N ARG A 109 -9.43 3.87 -4.44
CA ARG A 109 -8.39 4.44 -5.32
C ARG A 109 -7.07 3.72 -5.11
N ILE A 110 -6.36 3.49 -6.21
CA ILE A 110 -5.04 2.85 -6.20
C ILE A 110 -4.09 3.73 -7.03
N ARG A 111 -2.84 3.82 -6.58
CA ARG A 111 -1.76 4.50 -7.29
C ARG A 111 -0.49 3.68 -7.16
N GLU A 112 0.44 3.87 -8.09
CA GLU A 112 1.83 3.54 -7.86
C GLU A 112 2.35 4.36 -6.66
N LEU A 113 3.11 3.71 -5.78
CA LEU A 113 3.78 4.39 -4.67
C LEU A 113 5.06 5.06 -5.18
N ILE A 114 4.97 6.37 -5.40
CA ILE A 114 6.13 7.19 -5.77
C ILE A 114 6.85 7.65 -4.50
N ILE A 115 8.10 7.20 -4.36
CA ILE A 115 8.98 7.55 -3.24
C ILE A 115 9.98 8.59 -3.74
N PRO A 116 9.96 9.84 -3.21
CA PRO A 116 10.89 10.88 -3.61
C PRO A 116 12.32 10.48 -3.22
N ALA A 117 13.32 10.96 -3.98
CA ALA A 117 14.72 10.61 -3.75
C ALA A 117 15.19 10.95 -2.32
N SER A 118 14.66 12.05 -1.75
CA SER A 118 14.94 12.48 -0.36
C SER A 118 14.47 11.49 0.71
N ALA A 119 13.47 10.65 0.39
CA ALA A 119 12.94 9.65 1.31
C ALA A 119 13.58 8.26 1.13
N ARG A 120 14.50 8.10 0.16
CA ARG A 120 15.18 6.83 -0.08
C ARG A 120 16.36 6.66 0.88
N PRO A 121 16.68 5.43 1.30
CA PRO A 121 17.86 5.18 2.12
C PRO A 121 19.12 5.66 1.39
N GLY A 122 19.89 6.56 2.02
CA GLY A 122 21.07 7.21 1.43
C GLY A 122 20.83 8.56 0.74
N GLY A 123 19.59 9.06 0.70
CA GLY A 123 19.20 10.29 0.00
C GLY A 123 19.58 11.62 0.69
N ALA A 124 20.37 11.61 1.75
CA ALA A 124 20.80 12.81 2.48
C ALA A 124 22.33 12.92 2.57
N VAL A 125 23.00 13.17 1.43
CA VAL A 125 24.28 13.89 1.41
C VAL A 125 24.33 14.79 0.17
N SER A 126 23.78 15.99 0.26
CA SER A 126 24.35 17.18 -0.37
C SER A 126 23.63 18.43 0.17
N GLY A 127 23.89 18.73 1.44
CA GLY A 127 23.73 20.07 1.97
C GLY A 127 24.99 20.84 1.62
N GLU A 128 24.97 21.51 0.48
CA GLU A 128 25.95 22.48 0.02
C GLU A 128 26.31 23.44 1.16
N ARG A 129 27.57 23.40 1.60
CA ARG A 129 28.09 24.40 2.54
C ARG A 129 28.05 25.75 1.83
N ALA A 130 27.28 26.64 2.43
CA ALA A 130 27.15 28.05 2.09
C ALA A 130 28.48 28.69 1.67
N ALA A 131 28.37 29.50 0.62
CA ALA A 131 29.36 30.45 0.15
C ALA A 131 30.03 31.19 1.32
N THR A 132 31.36 31.21 1.31
CA THR A 132 32.16 32.19 2.04
C THR A 132 33.41 32.47 1.23
N ARG A 133 33.30 33.53 0.42
CA ARG A 133 34.29 34.58 0.10
C ARG A 133 34.21 35.02 -1.35
#